data_AF-A0A0Q8QH00-F1
#
_entry.id   AF-A0A0Q8QH00-F1
#
_cell.length_a   1.000
_cell.length_b   1.000
_cell.length_c   1.000
_cell.angle_alpha   90.00
_cell.angle_beta   90.00
_cell.angle_gamma   90.00
#
_symmetry.space_group_name_H-M   'P 1'
#
loop_
_entity.id
_entity.type
_entity.pdbx_description
1 polymer ?
#
loop_
_entity_poly.entity_id
_entity_poly.type
_entity_poly.pdbx_seq_one_letter_code
_entity_poly.pdbx_strand_id
1 'polypeptide(L)'
;MPYDTIPFPLKRMTLALSLTIGLAACGGGSSSPEAQSSVALQDSLSASTATPTHTQLATDTQLEGMSQLPASTTVTPPTESGVTDTQVGSDSPTPVAPSTALPVLAMPSAVSDNTVVDLQCGRTYQGTLDLKGKSNVTVRTMGTCGNAILTPGQSLSGWTQFQGNIYSAPVSFAVAQVIVDGAPVSAAHWPTRTQTWAKASSSSTGSLTYAMPNADLTDATLVFKPYEWAVEARKITGYSGSTMAVASTGNINFDGYALGGQVDFYVEGKLWMLDEPGEWAVSNGRLYVWTPDGQSPEGRIWASPDKDAIDASSSRNVTVQNVSIFGAANGINGLNASTLSAHAVRIENSSGNGILYSGGTGLTVDGAIIRNSKHDAIAVKWGGGGEIIGNSLIDASGTVSMPTNAHAAINLTGGSGAVVQNNRVTNSGYIGIRVFRNARVSGNTVDGACKVLTDCGGIFTSAPDKLALNTTIENNVIRNVAVNQRLAWGIYLGDFANGTTVSGNHVSANANGMEILNGFDNVIKDNTFTQSTQAHVQIVEAGTAAVVKNNAFSGNNFSTSGKQENYRISSDLGTSAVTRFGSYSANAYTSSSSIFANFNGEALNFTQWKTRTGQDSNSTLN
;
A
#
# COMPACT_ATOMS: atom_id res chain seq x y z
N MET A 1 20.56 15.60 -19.55
CA MET A 1 20.19 14.58 -20.55
C MET A 1 19.17 13.68 -19.89
N PRO A 2 17.89 13.65 -20.30
CA PRO A 2 16.91 12.84 -19.62
C PRO A 2 16.96 11.41 -20.18
N TYR A 3 17.15 10.44 -19.29
CA TYR A 3 16.91 9.03 -19.60
C TYR A 3 15.41 8.78 -19.45
N ASP A 4 14.72 8.57 -20.57
CA ASP A 4 13.40 7.97 -20.62
C ASP A 4 13.49 6.54 -20.07
N THR A 5 12.86 6.28 -18.93
CA THR A 5 12.55 4.91 -18.51
C THR A 5 11.04 4.74 -18.49
N ILE A 6 10.59 4.14 -19.58
CA ILE A 6 9.25 3.59 -19.80
C ILE A 6 8.93 2.60 -18.66
N PRO A 7 7.69 2.55 -18.13
CA PRO A 7 7.31 1.50 -17.20
C PRO A 7 7.39 0.14 -17.92
N PHE A 8 8.27 -0.74 -17.43
CA PHE A 8 8.37 -2.10 -17.94
C PHE A 8 7.02 -2.81 -17.77
N PRO A 9 6.41 -3.35 -18.84
CA PRO A 9 5.22 -4.16 -18.70
C PRO A 9 5.62 -5.53 -18.14
N LEU A 10 5.13 -5.88 -16.95
CA LEU A 10 5.07 -7.27 -16.51
C LEU A 10 4.14 -8.03 -17.46
N LYS A 11 4.70 -8.64 -18.51
CA LYS A 11 4.00 -9.68 -19.27
C LYS A 11 4.17 -11.01 -18.54
N ARG A 12 3.12 -11.47 -17.84
CA ARG A 12 2.90 -12.92 -17.69
C ARG A 12 2.34 -13.42 -19.03
N MET A 13 3.13 -14.24 -19.71
CA MET A 13 2.80 -14.82 -21.01
C MET A 13 1.81 -15.97 -20.80
N THR A 14 0.62 -15.86 -21.38
CA THR A 14 -0.36 -16.94 -21.46
C THR A 14 0.22 -18.09 -22.28
N LEU A 15 0.19 -19.30 -21.74
CA LEU A 15 0.69 -20.53 -22.38
C LEU A 15 -0.06 -20.81 -23.70
N ALA A 16 0.67 -20.87 -24.82
CA ALA A 16 0.25 -21.56 -26.03
C ALA A 16 1.15 -22.80 -26.22
N LEU A 17 0.53 -23.97 -26.32
CA LEU A 17 1.17 -25.25 -26.60
C LEU A 17 2.01 -25.14 -27.89
N SER A 18 3.32 -25.41 -27.79
CA SER A 18 4.19 -25.56 -28.95
C SER A 18 4.55 -27.04 -29.12
N LEU A 19 4.15 -27.61 -30.25
CA LEU A 19 4.51 -28.95 -30.69
C LEU A 19 5.87 -28.88 -31.40
N THR A 20 6.88 -29.57 -30.88
CA THR A 20 8.22 -29.65 -31.47
C THR A 20 8.23 -30.66 -32.62
N ILE A 21 8.69 -30.24 -33.80
CA ILE A 21 9.28 -31.15 -34.81
C ILE A 21 10.63 -30.55 -35.20
N GLY A 22 11.70 -31.31 -34.93
CA GLY A 22 13.04 -31.01 -35.43
C GLY A 22 13.27 -31.65 -36.80
N LEU A 23 14.10 -31.03 -37.63
CA LEU A 23 15.44 -31.50 -38.00
C LEU A 23 16.04 -30.66 -39.13
N ALA A 24 17.35 -30.41 -39.00
CA ALA A 24 18.38 -30.27 -40.04
C ALA A 24 18.25 -29.14 -41.08
N ALA A 25 19.32 -28.58 -41.65
CA ALA A 25 20.74 -28.44 -41.34
C ALA A 25 21.29 -27.52 -42.45
N CYS A 26 22.46 -26.95 -42.21
CA CYS A 26 23.40 -26.36 -43.18
C CYS A 26 23.10 -24.98 -43.77
N GLY A 27 23.99 -24.04 -43.43
CA GLY A 27 24.81 -23.40 -44.47
C GLY A 27 24.68 -21.89 -44.62
N GLY A 28 25.66 -21.17 -44.04
CA GLY A 28 26.42 -20.16 -44.79
C GLY A 28 25.91 -18.72 -44.83
N GLY A 29 26.70 -17.83 -44.23
CA GLY A 29 27.30 -16.73 -45.00
C GLY A 29 26.51 -15.43 -45.15
N SER A 30 26.86 -14.48 -44.29
CA SER A 30 27.28 -13.08 -44.59
C SER A 30 26.42 -12.13 -45.44
N SER A 31 26.43 -10.88 -44.94
CA SER A 31 26.22 -9.57 -45.59
C SER A 31 24.79 -9.08 -45.87
N SER A 32 24.44 -8.04 -45.11
CA SER A 32 23.41 -6.99 -45.33
C SER A 32 23.70 -6.14 -46.60
N PRO A 33 22.95 -5.04 -46.91
CA PRO A 33 21.63 -4.56 -46.45
C PRO A 33 20.71 -4.10 -47.63
N GLU A 34 19.65 -3.33 -47.31
CA GLU A 34 18.71 -2.60 -48.20
C GLU A 34 17.50 -3.42 -48.70
N ALA A 35 16.30 -2.90 -48.92
CA ALA A 35 15.55 -1.74 -48.44
C ALA A 35 14.10 -1.95 -48.93
N GLN A 36 13.13 -1.48 -48.15
CA GLN A 36 11.81 -0.98 -48.58
C GLN A 36 10.78 -1.87 -49.32
N SER A 37 9.64 -2.00 -48.64
CA SER A 37 8.28 -1.62 -49.06
C SER A 37 7.32 -2.67 -49.68
N SER A 38 6.19 -2.82 -48.97
CA SER A 38 4.79 -3.01 -49.45
C SER A 38 4.49 -4.31 -50.23
N VAL A 39 3.37 -5.02 -50.07
CA VAL A 39 1.96 -4.63 -50.15
C VAL A 39 1.09 -5.75 -49.51
N ALA A 40 -0.12 -5.35 -49.12
CA ALA A 40 -1.26 -6.06 -48.57
C ALA A 40 -1.73 -7.37 -49.27
N LEU A 41 -2.56 -8.14 -48.55
CA LEU A 41 -3.86 -8.76 -48.92
C LEU A 41 -4.33 -9.62 -47.72
N GLN A 42 -5.42 -9.29 -47.01
CA GLN A 42 -6.82 -9.72 -47.24
C GLN A 42 -7.02 -11.21 -47.52
N ASP A 43 -7.62 -11.91 -46.54
CA ASP A 43 -8.88 -12.70 -46.59
C ASP A 43 -8.81 -13.84 -45.57
N SER A 44 -9.64 -13.82 -44.53
CA SER A 44 -10.96 -14.46 -44.45
C SER A 44 -10.91 -15.97 -44.72
N LEU A 45 -11.26 -16.78 -43.71
CA LEU A 45 -11.97 -18.05 -43.87
C LEU A 45 -12.50 -18.57 -42.53
N SER A 46 -13.68 -19.15 -42.67
CA SER A 46 -14.70 -19.55 -41.73
C SER A 46 -14.45 -20.89 -41.01
N ALA A 47 -15.22 -21.07 -39.94
CA ALA A 47 -15.27 -22.18 -39.00
C ALA A 47 -15.57 -23.57 -39.57
N SER A 48 -15.18 -24.61 -38.81
CA SER A 48 -16.00 -25.82 -38.60
C SER A 48 -15.41 -26.74 -37.50
N THR A 49 -16.15 -26.80 -36.39
CA THR A 49 -16.48 -27.95 -35.51
C THR A 49 -15.46 -29.08 -35.24
N ALA A 50 -15.16 -29.31 -33.96
CA ALA A 50 -15.53 -30.54 -33.23
C ALA A 50 -15.11 -30.47 -31.75
N THR A 51 -16.06 -30.71 -30.86
CA THR A 51 -15.91 -30.86 -29.39
C THR A 51 -15.21 -32.18 -29.02
N PRO A 52 -14.61 -32.28 -27.82
CA PRO A 52 -15.12 -33.30 -26.90
C PRO A 52 -15.21 -32.87 -25.43
N THR A 53 -16.44 -33.04 -24.90
CA THR A 53 -16.83 -33.58 -23.58
C THR A 53 -16.01 -33.24 -22.33
N HIS A 54 -16.58 -32.34 -21.51
CA HIS A 54 -16.33 -32.23 -20.08
C HIS A 54 -17.21 -33.22 -19.29
N THR A 55 -16.60 -34.03 -18.44
CA THR A 55 -17.28 -34.86 -17.45
C THR A 55 -17.57 -34.02 -16.21
N GLN A 56 -18.85 -33.86 -15.88
CA GLN A 56 -19.35 -33.32 -14.61
C GLN A 56 -19.17 -34.33 -13.47
N LEU A 57 -18.81 -33.85 -12.28
CA LEU A 57 -19.15 -34.40 -10.97
C LEU A 57 -19.56 -33.17 -10.12
N ALA A 58 -20.85 -32.84 -10.08
CA ALA A 58 -21.87 -33.32 -9.14
C ALA A 58 -21.81 -32.60 -7.78
N THR A 59 -22.83 -31.76 -7.59
CA THR A 59 -23.23 -31.00 -6.41
C THR A 59 -24.09 -31.84 -5.44
N ASP A 60 -24.41 -31.23 -4.30
CA ASP A 60 -25.35 -31.60 -3.21
C ASP A 60 -24.81 -32.54 -2.12
N THR A 61 -25.12 -32.38 -0.81
CA THR A 61 -26.28 -31.74 -0.16
C THR A 61 -25.96 -31.37 1.30
N GLN A 62 -26.85 -30.58 1.92
CA GLN A 62 -26.92 -30.16 3.32
C GLN A 62 -26.87 -31.29 4.38
N LEU A 63 -26.45 -30.92 5.59
CA LEU A 63 -26.98 -31.49 6.84
C LEU A 63 -26.93 -30.45 7.97
N GLU A 64 -28.12 -30.05 8.43
CA GLU A 64 -28.35 -29.36 9.69
C GLU A 64 -28.14 -30.29 10.90
N GLY A 65 -27.74 -29.68 12.02
CA GLY A 65 -28.15 -30.10 13.35
C GLY A 65 -27.21 -31.02 14.10
N MET A 66 -26.38 -30.47 15.00
CA MET A 66 -26.13 -31.10 16.31
C MET A 66 -25.93 -30.06 17.41
N SER A 67 -26.58 -30.40 18.52
CA SER A 67 -26.82 -29.70 19.77
C SER A 67 -25.57 -29.47 20.64
N GLN A 68 -25.71 -28.46 21.50
CA GLN A 68 -24.99 -28.17 22.75
C GLN A 68 -24.35 -29.36 23.47
N LEU A 69 -23.19 -29.13 24.09
CA LEU A 69 -22.68 -29.73 25.33
C LEU A 69 -21.41 -28.94 25.81
N PRO A 70 -20.96 -29.05 27.06
CA PRO A 70 -21.06 -27.97 28.05
C PRO A 70 -19.72 -27.35 28.49
N ALA A 71 -19.85 -26.42 29.44
CA ALA A 71 -18.82 -25.56 30.01
C ALA A 71 -17.67 -26.25 30.77
N SER A 72 -16.52 -25.56 30.70
CA SER A 72 -15.52 -25.34 31.75
C SER A 72 -14.81 -26.55 32.38
N THR A 73 -13.53 -26.70 32.02
CA THR A 73 -12.47 -27.01 32.99
C THR A 73 -11.27 -26.12 32.72
N THR A 74 -10.99 -25.23 33.68
CA THR A 74 -9.82 -24.37 33.77
C THR A 74 -8.53 -25.18 33.80
N VAL A 75 -7.67 -25.00 32.79
CA VAL A 75 -6.27 -25.44 32.80
C VAL A 75 -5.41 -24.18 32.73
N THR A 76 -4.58 -24.01 33.77
CA THR A 76 -3.62 -22.92 33.94
C THR A 76 -2.51 -23.02 32.88
N PRO A 77 -2.18 -21.96 32.11
CA PRO A 77 -1.02 -21.98 31.23
C PRO A 77 0.28 -21.83 32.04
N PRO A 78 1.40 -22.45 31.63
CA PRO A 78 2.69 -22.21 32.24
C PRO A 78 3.19 -20.81 31.88
N THR A 79 3.82 -20.18 32.86
CA THR A 79 4.47 -18.86 32.87
C THR A 79 5.39 -18.61 31.66
N GLU A 80 5.00 -17.66 30.81
CA GLU A 80 5.91 -16.97 29.88
C GLU A 80 6.93 -16.12 30.67
N SER A 81 8.21 -16.34 30.41
CA SER A 81 9.26 -15.41 30.82
C SER A 81 9.15 -14.12 30.02
N GLY A 82 9.11 -13.01 30.74
CA GLY A 82 8.68 -11.72 30.25
C GLY A 82 9.61 -11.08 29.23
N VAL A 83 8.99 -10.64 28.13
CA VAL A 83 9.29 -9.35 27.56
C VAL A 83 8.26 -8.40 28.13
N THR A 84 8.70 -7.46 28.95
CA THR A 84 7.87 -6.35 29.40
C THR A 84 7.39 -5.58 28.17
N ASP A 85 6.13 -5.79 27.82
CA ASP A 85 5.34 -4.84 27.03
C ASP A 85 5.38 -3.52 27.81
N THR A 86 6.32 -2.65 27.46
CA THR A 86 6.18 -1.25 27.81
C THR A 86 4.89 -0.81 27.14
N GLN A 87 3.80 -0.79 27.92
CA GLN A 87 2.57 -0.10 27.59
C GLN A 87 2.93 1.32 27.18
N VAL A 88 3.08 1.52 25.87
CA VAL A 88 3.15 2.85 25.28
C VAL A 88 1.74 3.38 25.34
N GLY A 89 1.57 4.47 26.08
CA GLY A 89 0.28 5.09 26.36
C GLY A 89 -0.61 5.17 25.13
N SER A 90 -1.86 4.80 25.32
CA SER A 90 -2.97 4.99 24.39
C SER A 90 -3.35 6.47 24.22
N ASP A 91 -2.40 7.38 24.33
CA ASP A 91 -2.63 8.81 24.09
C ASP A 91 -2.76 8.97 22.58
N SER A 92 -3.95 8.67 22.06
CA SER A 92 -4.38 9.20 20.78
C SER A 92 -4.28 10.73 20.88
N PRO A 93 -3.29 11.37 20.24
CA PRO A 93 -3.14 12.80 20.23
C PRO A 93 -4.44 13.43 19.72
N THR A 94 -4.93 14.45 20.42
CA THR A 94 -6.11 15.24 20.02
C THR A 94 -6.05 15.58 18.53
N PRO A 95 -7.06 15.30 17.69
CA PRO A 95 -7.04 15.56 16.24
C PRO A 95 -6.61 17.00 15.86
N VAL A 96 -6.00 17.19 14.69
CA VAL A 96 -5.75 18.52 14.12
C VAL A 96 -7.11 18.96 13.61
N ALA A 97 -7.66 19.99 14.22
CA ALA A 97 -8.76 20.71 13.65
C ALA A 97 -8.46 22.20 13.82
N PRO A 98 -8.57 23.02 12.75
CA PRO A 98 -8.53 24.45 12.88
C PRO A 98 -9.55 24.91 13.93
N SER A 99 -9.09 25.62 14.95
CA SER A 99 -10.00 26.23 15.92
C SER A 99 -10.76 27.37 15.27
N THR A 100 -12.06 27.44 15.50
CA THR A 100 -12.91 28.59 15.14
C THR A 100 -12.84 29.71 16.18
N ALA A 101 -12.15 29.50 17.31
CA ALA A 101 -12.08 30.48 18.40
C ALA A 101 -11.19 31.68 18.08
N LEU A 102 -10.20 31.52 17.19
CA LEU A 102 -9.31 32.59 16.75
C LEU A 102 -9.49 32.82 15.24
N PRO A 103 -9.42 34.08 14.77
CA PRO A 103 -9.47 34.38 13.35
C PRO A 103 -8.35 33.68 12.59
N VAL A 104 -8.72 33.08 11.46
CA VAL A 104 -7.78 32.52 10.48
C VAL A 104 -6.92 33.64 9.89
N LEU A 105 -5.61 33.41 9.80
CA LEU A 105 -4.66 34.34 9.21
C LEU A 105 -4.35 33.97 7.76
N ALA A 106 -3.96 34.96 6.97
CA ALA A 106 -3.37 34.71 5.66
C ALA A 106 -2.01 34.01 5.81
N MET A 107 -1.73 33.05 4.93
CA MET A 107 -0.42 32.41 4.86
C MET A 107 0.69 33.45 4.62
N PRO A 108 1.86 33.36 5.28
CA PRO A 108 3.01 34.20 4.94
C PRO A 108 3.38 34.08 3.46
N SER A 109 3.56 35.22 2.80
CA SER A 109 3.93 35.32 1.39
C SER A 109 5.32 35.92 1.21
N ALA A 110 5.93 35.73 0.04
CA ALA A 110 7.22 36.31 -0.33
C ALA A 110 8.38 35.90 0.60
N VAL A 111 8.42 34.63 1.01
CA VAL A 111 9.53 34.05 1.77
C VAL A 111 10.82 34.16 0.97
N SER A 112 11.86 34.74 1.58
CA SER A 112 13.19 34.88 0.99
C SER A 112 14.12 33.77 1.46
N ASP A 113 15.22 33.55 0.73
CA ASP A 113 16.28 32.66 1.19
C ASP A 113 16.92 33.18 2.48
N ASN A 114 17.49 32.27 3.28
CA ASN A 114 18.17 32.58 4.54
C ASN A 114 17.25 33.24 5.58
N THR A 115 15.99 32.80 5.65
CA THR A 115 14.99 33.37 6.55
C THR A 115 14.42 32.35 7.53
N VAL A 116 13.84 32.88 8.61
CA VAL A 116 12.99 32.13 9.52
C VAL A 116 11.57 32.64 9.37
N VAL A 117 10.63 31.74 9.08
CA VAL A 117 9.20 31.99 9.05
C VAL A 117 8.62 31.62 10.42
N ASP A 118 8.38 32.64 11.23
CA ASP A 118 7.83 32.51 12.57
C ASP A 118 6.30 32.59 12.55
N LEU A 119 5.64 31.48 12.89
CA LEU A 119 4.19 31.34 12.96
C LEU A 119 3.73 31.43 14.41
N GLN A 120 2.64 32.15 14.69
CA GLN A 120 2.11 32.26 16.05
C GLN A 120 1.49 30.92 16.50
N CYS A 121 1.82 30.47 17.73
CA CYS A 121 1.21 29.27 18.32
C CYS A 121 -0.32 29.34 18.34
N GLY A 122 -0.98 28.19 18.16
CA GLY A 122 -2.43 28.06 18.20
C GLY A 122 -3.21 28.80 17.09
N ARG A 123 -2.54 29.43 16.12
CA ARG A 123 -3.19 30.11 14.99
C ARG A 123 -3.34 29.19 13.78
N THR A 124 -4.43 29.37 13.05
CA THR A 124 -4.65 28.79 11.72
C THR A 124 -4.22 29.76 10.63
N TYR A 125 -3.46 29.28 9.66
CA TYR A 125 -3.02 29.99 8.46
C TYR A 125 -3.62 29.32 7.22
N GLN A 126 -4.33 30.10 6.42
CA GLN A 126 -5.01 29.60 5.23
C GLN A 126 -4.20 29.86 3.95
N GLY A 127 -4.00 28.81 3.15
CA GLY A 127 -3.31 28.83 1.86
C GLY A 127 -2.19 27.80 1.76
N THR A 128 -1.33 27.98 0.76
CA THR A 128 -0.10 27.21 0.57
C THR A 128 1.10 28.08 0.96
N LEU A 129 1.98 27.57 1.83
CA LEU A 129 3.26 28.21 2.09
C LEU A 129 4.23 27.86 0.95
N ASP A 130 4.51 28.86 0.12
CA ASP A 130 5.39 28.72 -1.04
C ASP A 130 6.87 28.86 -0.64
N LEU A 131 7.56 27.72 -0.60
CA LEU A 131 9.01 27.58 -0.39
C LEU A 131 9.71 27.05 -1.64
N LYS A 132 9.06 27.12 -2.80
CA LYS A 132 9.58 26.56 -4.03
C LYS A 132 10.88 27.23 -4.45
N GLY A 133 11.90 26.41 -4.70
CA GLY A 133 13.24 26.86 -5.09
C GLY A 133 14.01 27.62 -4.01
N LYS A 134 13.48 27.73 -2.77
CA LYS A 134 14.10 28.49 -1.70
C LYS A 134 15.24 27.74 -1.03
N SER A 135 16.16 28.49 -0.44
CA SER A 135 17.34 27.95 0.24
C SER A 135 17.47 28.47 1.67
N ASN A 136 17.89 27.60 2.60
CA ASN A 136 18.18 27.95 3.99
C ASN A 136 16.98 28.59 4.71
N VAL A 137 15.80 27.98 4.59
CA VAL A 137 14.57 28.48 5.23
C VAL A 137 14.18 27.59 6.40
N THR A 138 13.86 28.21 7.54
CA THR A 138 13.27 27.50 8.69
C THR A 138 11.85 27.98 8.93
N VAL A 139 10.87 27.08 8.92
CA VAL A 139 9.48 27.37 9.29
C VAL A 139 9.22 26.79 10.68
N ARG A 140 8.72 27.60 11.61
CA ARG A 140 8.45 27.15 12.97
C ARG A 140 7.28 27.85 13.63
N THR A 141 6.73 27.17 14.64
CA THR A 141 5.80 27.81 15.58
C THR A 141 6.55 28.53 16.69
N MET A 142 6.07 29.72 17.04
CA MET A 142 6.54 30.57 18.13
C MET A 142 5.55 30.56 19.29
N GLY A 143 6.06 30.27 20.50
CA GLY A 143 5.27 30.18 21.73
C GLY A 143 4.93 28.73 22.12
N THR A 144 4.19 28.56 23.21
CA THR A 144 3.89 27.25 23.82
C THR A 144 2.41 26.88 23.80
N CYS A 145 1.56 27.67 23.14
CA CYS A 145 0.11 27.48 23.09
C CYS A 145 -0.36 26.48 22.01
N GLY A 146 0.50 25.51 21.66
CA GLY A 146 0.27 24.51 20.61
C GLY A 146 0.79 24.94 19.22
N ASN A 147 0.92 23.98 18.30
CA ASN A 147 1.45 24.23 16.95
C ASN A 147 0.56 25.21 16.17
N ALA A 148 1.17 26.04 15.32
CA ALA A 148 0.44 26.72 14.25
C ALA A 148 -0.11 25.68 13.27
N ILE A 149 -1.33 25.91 12.76
CA ILE A 149 -2.01 25.04 11.81
C ILE A 149 -1.97 25.67 10.42
N LEU A 150 -1.47 24.94 9.42
CA LEU A 150 -1.47 25.35 8.02
C LEU A 150 -2.53 24.53 7.28
N THR A 151 -3.39 25.20 6.52
CA THR A 151 -4.40 24.49 5.73
C THR A 151 -4.72 25.24 4.45
N PRO A 152 -4.80 24.56 3.29
CA PRO A 152 -5.41 25.14 2.10
C PRO A 152 -6.95 25.10 2.15
N GLY A 153 -7.52 24.36 3.11
CA GLY A 153 -8.95 24.19 3.29
C GLY A 153 -9.65 25.48 3.68
N GLN A 154 -10.96 25.50 3.45
CA GLN A 154 -11.83 26.63 3.77
C GLN A 154 -13.04 26.14 4.56
N SER A 155 -13.37 26.83 5.65
CA SER A 155 -14.67 26.68 6.28
C SER A 155 -15.75 27.22 5.33
N LEU A 156 -16.81 26.44 5.10
CA LEU A 156 -17.94 26.87 4.28
C LEU A 156 -19.13 27.23 5.15
N SER A 157 -19.86 28.27 4.74
CA SER A 157 -21.06 28.78 5.43
C SER A 157 -22.21 28.97 4.46
N GLY A 158 -23.42 29.23 4.98
CA GLY A 158 -24.60 29.45 4.16
C GLY A 158 -25.21 28.14 3.67
N TRP A 159 -25.15 27.12 4.52
CA TRP A 159 -25.72 25.81 4.25
C TRP A 159 -27.25 25.88 4.23
N THR A 160 -27.83 25.32 3.18
CA THR A 160 -29.28 25.18 3.02
C THR A 160 -29.63 23.72 2.83
N GLN A 161 -30.67 23.23 3.50
CA GLN A 161 -31.17 21.88 3.29
C GLN A 161 -31.61 21.71 1.82
N PHE A 162 -31.09 20.67 1.16
CA PHE A 162 -31.38 20.37 -0.24
C PHE A 162 -32.47 19.29 -0.34
N GLN A 163 -32.24 18.13 0.28
CA GLN A 163 -33.18 17.01 0.29
C GLN A 163 -32.89 16.08 1.47
N GLY A 164 -33.89 15.76 2.29
CA GLY A 164 -33.69 14.89 3.45
C GLY A 164 -32.58 15.44 4.36
N ASN A 165 -31.55 14.63 4.61
CA ASN A 165 -30.39 15.01 5.42
C ASN A 165 -29.21 15.57 4.59
N ILE A 166 -29.44 15.83 3.29
CA ILE A 166 -28.44 16.43 2.40
C ILE A 166 -28.58 17.94 2.47
N TYR A 167 -27.47 18.60 2.77
CA TYR A 167 -27.34 20.06 2.78
C TYR A 167 -26.44 20.51 1.65
N SER A 168 -26.59 21.76 1.20
CA SER A 168 -25.69 22.34 0.19
C SER A 168 -25.26 23.76 0.52
N ALA A 169 -24.05 24.12 0.11
CA ALA A 169 -23.51 25.47 0.19
C ALA A 169 -22.79 25.85 -1.13
N PRO A 170 -22.72 27.15 -1.50
CA PRO A 170 -21.91 27.59 -2.63
C PRO A 170 -20.42 27.25 -2.43
N VAL A 171 -19.74 26.86 -3.51
CA VAL A 171 -18.29 26.65 -3.52
C VAL A 171 -17.70 27.17 -4.83
N SER A 172 -16.61 27.93 -4.74
CA SER A 172 -16.01 28.64 -5.89
C SER A 172 -14.67 28.02 -6.35
N PHE A 173 -14.34 26.83 -5.87
CA PHE A 173 -13.12 26.10 -6.22
C PHE A 173 -13.42 24.61 -6.41
N ALA A 174 -12.53 23.91 -7.09
CA ALA A 174 -12.61 22.45 -7.23
C ALA A 174 -12.29 21.77 -5.89
N VAL A 175 -13.29 21.13 -5.29
CA VAL A 175 -13.16 20.42 -4.01
C VAL A 175 -12.50 19.07 -4.25
N ALA A 176 -11.40 18.81 -3.55
CA ALA A 176 -10.69 17.53 -3.55
C ALA A 176 -11.05 16.66 -2.34
N GLN A 177 -11.46 17.28 -1.23
CA GLN A 177 -11.81 16.60 0.01
C GLN A 177 -12.78 17.44 0.84
N VAL A 178 -13.63 16.76 1.60
CA VAL A 178 -14.50 17.36 2.62
C VAL A 178 -14.22 16.68 3.95
N ILE A 179 -14.14 17.50 4.99
CA ILE A 179 -13.86 17.08 6.37
C ILE A 179 -14.99 17.61 7.25
N VAL A 180 -15.65 16.70 7.97
CA VAL A 180 -16.76 16.99 8.90
C VAL A 180 -16.27 16.66 10.31
N ASP A 181 -16.31 17.62 11.24
CA ASP A 181 -15.84 17.45 12.63
C ASP A 181 -14.41 16.90 12.76
N GLY A 182 -13.53 17.30 11.84
CA GLY A 182 -12.15 16.85 11.81
C GLY A 182 -11.92 15.47 11.18
N ALA A 183 -12.97 14.79 10.70
CA ALA A 183 -12.87 13.50 10.00
C ALA A 183 -13.21 13.63 8.50
N PRO A 184 -12.42 13.03 7.59
CA PRO A 184 -12.71 13.06 6.16
C PRO A 184 -13.94 12.20 5.83
N VAL A 185 -14.76 12.69 4.89
CA VAL A 185 -15.94 11.99 4.36
C VAL A 185 -15.74 11.60 2.90
N SER A 186 -16.40 10.53 2.45
CA SER A 186 -16.21 9.96 1.12
C SER A 186 -16.84 10.82 0.04
N ALA A 187 -16.21 10.91 -1.14
CA ALA A 187 -16.93 11.37 -2.32
C ALA A 187 -18.07 10.38 -2.61
N ALA A 188 -19.24 10.88 -2.97
CA ALA A 188 -20.42 10.09 -3.31
C ALA A 188 -20.07 9.04 -4.37
N HIS A 189 -20.39 7.78 -4.11
CA HIS A 189 -19.90 6.66 -4.92
C HIS A 189 -20.93 5.56 -5.15
N TRP A 190 -20.73 4.80 -6.23
CA TRP A 190 -21.47 3.58 -6.53
C TRP A 190 -20.50 2.41 -6.77
N PRO A 191 -20.71 1.22 -6.18
CA PRO A 191 -21.81 0.86 -5.26
C PRO A 191 -21.80 1.64 -3.94
N THR A 192 -22.97 1.79 -3.32
CA THR A 192 -23.25 2.63 -2.15
C THR A 192 -22.43 2.28 -0.89
N ARG A 193 -22.04 1.02 -0.70
CA ARG A 193 -21.27 0.61 0.49
C ARG A 193 -19.77 0.85 0.31
N THR A 194 -19.13 1.43 1.33
CA THR A 194 -17.69 1.62 1.35
C THR A 194 -16.94 0.29 1.14
N GLN A 195 -15.81 0.35 0.43
CA GLN A 195 -14.98 -0.80 0.08
C GLN A 195 -15.68 -1.91 -0.72
N THR A 196 -16.89 -1.66 -1.23
CA THR A 196 -17.59 -2.60 -2.13
C THR A 196 -17.24 -2.30 -3.57
N TRP A 197 -16.90 -3.35 -4.32
CA TRP A 197 -16.56 -3.25 -5.73
C TRP A 197 -17.61 -3.99 -6.56
N ALA A 198 -18.05 -3.38 -7.66
CA ALA A 198 -18.77 -4.07 -8.72
C ALA A 198 -17.80 -4.86 -9.61
N LYS A 199 -18.31 -5.83 -10.38
CA LYS A 199 -17.53 -6.60 -11.34
C LYS A 199 -17.89 -6.18 -12.76
N ALA A 200 -16.90 -5.76 -13.55
CA ALA A 200 -17.11 -5.43 -14.95
C ALA A 200 -17.44 -6.69 -15.77
N SER A 201 -18.38 -6.58 -16.71
CA SER A 201 -18.67 -7.68 -17.65
C SER A 201 -17.50 -7.89 -18.62
N SER A 202 -16.91 -6.78 -19.07
CA SER A 202 -15.70 -6.71 -19.90
C SER A 202 -15.11 -5.31 -19.85
N SER A 203 -13.83 -5.17 -20.15
CA SER A 203 -13.17 -3.88 -20.31
C SER A 203 -12.01 -3.96 -21.29
N SER A 204 -11.67 -2.79 -21.84
CA SER A 204 -10.52 -2.53 -22.70
C SER A 204 -9.85 -1.23 -22.25
N THR A 205 -8.71 -0.87 -22.86
CA THR A 205 -7.97 0.34 -22.48
C THR A 205 -8.83 1.61 -22.50
N GLY A 206 -9.83 1.69 -23.38
CA GLY A 206 -10.69 2.87 -23.56
C GLY A 206 -12.15 2.69 -23.13
N SER A 207 -12.54 1.53 -22.59
CA SER A 207 -13.94 1.29 -22.21
C SER A 207 -14.13 0.26 -21.09
N LEU A 208 -15.23 0.40 -20.35
CA LEU A 208 -15.73 -0.59 -19.40
C LEU A 208 -17.21 -0.86 -19.64
N THR A 209 -17.60 -2.12 -19.69
CA THR A 209 -19.00 -2.55 -19.88
C THR A 209 -19.61 -2.94 -18.54
N TYR A 210 -20.64 -2.21 -18.12
CA TYR A 210 -21.50 -2.51 -16.99
C TYR A 210 -22.83 -1.73 -17.09
N ALA A 211 -23.94 -2.38 -16.76
CA ALA A 211 -25.27 -1.74 -16.75
C ALA A 211 -25.45 -0.89 -15.48
N MET A 212 -25.03 0.37 -15.55
CA MET A 212 -25.13 1.34 -14.46
C MET A 212 -26.59 1.74 -14.20
N PRO A 213 -26.98 2.00 -12.93
CA PRO A 213 -28.35 2.35 -12.56
C PRO A 213 -28.75 3.76 -13.03
N ASN A 214 -27.79 4.59 -13.43
CA ASN A 214 -28.00 5.93 -13.93
C ASN A 214 -27.04 6.22 -15.10
N ALA A 215 -27.49 6.99 -16.08
CA ALA A 215 -26.72 7.36 -17.26
C ALA A 215 -25.85 8.61 -17.09
N ASP A 216 -26.09 9.43 -16.06
CA ASP A 216 -25.26 10.60 -15.75
C ASP A 216 -23.91 10.18 -15.13
N LEU A 217 -22.97 9.83 -16.00
CA LEU A 217 -21.63 9.36 -15.63
C LEU A 217 -20.51 10.18 -16.26
N THR A 218 -20.77 11.00 -17.27
CA THR A 218 -19.75 11.87 -17.88
C THR A 218 -19.13 12.75 -16.82
N ASP A 219 -17.81 12.84 -16.77
CA ASP A 219 -17.03 13.50 -15.72
C ASP A 219 -17.02 12.83 -14.34
N ALA A 220 -17.63 11.66 -14.16
CA ALA A 220 -17.36 10.84 -12.98
C ALA A 220 -15.97 10.17 -13.09
N THR A 221 -15.44 9.70 -11.97
CA THR A 221 -14.19 8.93 -11.93
C THR A 221 -14.52 7.45 -11.80
N LEU A 222 -14.04 6.65 -12.75
CA LEU A 222 -14.00 5.19 -12.65
C LEU A 222 -12.73 4.80 -11.89
N VAL A 223 -12.86 4.02 -10.82
CA VAL A 223 -11.73 3.45 -10.07
C VAL A 223 -11.81 1.94 -10.15
N PHE A 224 -10.69 1.26 -10.43
CA PHE A 224 -10.66 -0.18 -10.68
C PHE A 224 -9.41 -0.86 -10.13
N LYS A 225 -9.50 -2.18 -9.88
CA LYS A 225 -8.36 -3.03 -9.50
C LYS A 225 -7.89 -3.85 -10.71
N PRO A 226 -6.81 -3.45 -11.39
CA PRO A 226 -6.21 -4.29 -12.42
C PRO A 226 -5.50 -5.51 -11.85
N TYR A 227 -5.00 -5.42 -10.61
CA TYR A 227 -4.29 -6.47 -9.89
C TYR A 227 -4.60 -6.40 -8.40
N GLU A 228 -4.23 -7.45 -7.65
CA GLU A 228 -4.40 -7.52 -6.18
C GLU A 228 -3.66 -6.40 -5.43
N TRP A 229 -2.55 -5.93 -6.00
CA TRP A 229 -1.63 -4.95 -5.42
C TRP A 229 -1.79 -3.53 -6.00
N ALA A 230 -2.80 -3.27 -6.84
CA ALA A 230 -2.92 -2.01 -7.56
C ALA A 230 -4.36 -1.53 -7.66
N VAL A 231 -4.53 -0.21 -7.50
CA VAL A 231 -5.76 0.50 -7.79
C VAL A 231 -5.44 1.56 -8.84
N GLU A 232 -6.31 1.71 -9.83
CA GLU A 232 -6.16 2.63 -10.93
C GLU A 232 -7.43 3.44 -11.14
N ALA A 233 -7.32 4.58 -11.82
CA ALA A 233 -8.46 5.45 -12.09
C ALA A 233 -8.50 5.92 -13.55
N ARG A 234 -9.69 6.18 -14.07
CA ARG A 234 -9.95 6.80 -15.37
C ARG A 234 -11.10 7.80 -15.27
N LYS A 235 -11.07 8.84 -16.09
CA LYS A 235 -12.20 9.77 -16.26
C LYS A 235 -13.23 9.16 -17.20
N ILE A 236 -14.50 9.16 -16.83
CA ILE A 236 -15.58 8.74 -17.73
C ILE A 236 -15.91 9.90 -18.68
N THR A 237 -15.80 9.67 -19.98
CA THR A 237 -16.05 10.67 -21.03
C THR A 237 -17.41 10.51 -21.70
N GLY A 238 -18.08 9.38 -21.48
CA GLY A 238 -19.44 9.15 -21.93
C GLY A 238 -19.97 7.79 -21.48
N TYR A 239 -21.29 7.61 -21.57
CA TYR A 239 -21.94 6.34 -21.26
C TYR A 239 -23.12 6.07 -22.21
N SER A 240 -23.10 4.93 -22.89
CA SER A 240 -24.18 4.49 -23.77
C SER A 240 -24.22 2.98 -23.88
N GLY A 241 -25.43 2.39 -23.94
CA GLY A 241 -25.59 0.94 -24.12
C GLY A 241 -24.81 0.09 -23.11
N SER A 242 -24.79 0.49 -21.83
CA SER A 242 -24.00 -0.15 -20.76
C SER A 242 -22.48 -0.05 -20.91
N THR A 243 -21.98 0.82 -21.78
CA THR A 243 -20.54 1.01 -22.00
C THR A 243 -20.14 2.40 -21.54
N MET A 244 -19.23 2.46 -20.57
CA MET A 244 -18.50 3.67 -20.20
C MET A 244 -17.32 3.85 -21.15
N ALA A 245 -17.26 4.99 -21.84
CA ALA A 245 -16.05 5.44 -22.52
C ALA A 245 -15.15 6.14 -21.49
N VAL A 246 -13.84 5.84 -21.51
CA VAL A 246 -12.91 6.32 -20.48
C VAL A 246 -11.62 6.88 -21.05
N ALA A 247 -11.01 7.81 -20.32
CA ALA A 247 -9.71 8.43 -20.63
C ALA A 247 -8.81 8.50 -19.39
N SER A 248 -7.50 8.72 -19.61
CA SER A 248 -6.55 8.97 -18.52
C SER A 248 -7.01 10.12 -17.63
N THR A 249 -6.70 10.03 -16.34
CA THR A 249 -6.97 11.11 -15.39
C THR A 249 -5.96 12.25 -15.49
N GLY A 250 -4.80 12.01 -16.11
CA GLY A 250 -3.65 12.90 -16.09
C GLY A 250 -2.94 12.97 -14.73
N ASN A 251 -3.39 12.21 -13.73
CA ASN A 251 -2.78 12.14 -12.41
C ASN A 251 -1.75 11.02 -12.39
N ILE A 252 -0.48 11.34 -12.22
CA ILE A 252 0.65 10.38 -12.20
C ILE A 252 0.57 9.33 -11.09
N ASN A 253 -0.25 9.55 -10.05
CA ASN A 253 -0.52 8.52 -9.05
C ASN A 253 -1.47 7.44 -9.58
N PHE A 254 -2.09 7.66 -10.73
CA PHE A 254 -2.87 6.69 -11.48
C PHE A 254 -2.27 6.61 -12.90
N ASP A 255 -2.79 5.73 -13.73
CA ASP A 255 -2.32 5.44 -15.09
C ASP A 255 -1.04 4.59 -15.20
N GLY A 256 -0.66 3.86 -14.15
CA GLY A 256 0.47 2.91 -14.20
C GLY A 256 0.13 1.59 -14.89
N TYR A 257 -1.14 1.17 -14.80
CA TYR A 257 -1.64 -0.06 -15.42
C TYR A 257 -2.86 0.19 -16.32
N ALA A 258 -2.94 -0.59 -17.40
CA ALA A 258 -4.04 -0.54 -18.34
C ALA A 258 -5.31 -1.19 -17.78
N LEU A 259 -6.47 -0.66 -18.17
CA LEU A 259 -7.76 -1.29 -17.96
C LEU A 259 -7.93 -2.45 -18.94
N GLY A 260 -8.29 -3.64 -18.45
CA GLY A 260 -8.59 -4.78 -19.31
C GLY A 260 -9.19 -5.98 -18.58
N GLY A 261 -10.01 -6.76 -19.29
CA GLY A 261 -10.60 -7.99 -18.77
C GLY A 261 -11.83 -7.75 -17.89
N GLN A 262 -12.02 -8.56 -16.85
CA GLN A 262 -13.12 -8.44 -15.89
C GLN A 262 -12.58 -7.91 -14.56
N VAL A 263 -12.44 -6.59 -14.48
CA VAL A 263 -11.91 -5.91 -13.29
C VAL A 263 -13.00 -5.66 -12.26
N ASP A 264 -12.58 -5.59 -10.99
CA ASP A 264 -13.41 -5.02 -9.93
C ASP A 264 -13.33 -3.49 -10.03
N PHE A 265 -14.45 -2.78 -9.86
CA PHE A 265 -14.50 -1.32 -10.00
C PHE A 265 -15.56 -0.65 -9.11
N TYR A 266 -15.43 0.66 -8.92
CA TYR A 266 -16.49 1.55 -8.44
C TYR A 266 -16.44 2.87 -9.23
N VAL A 267 -17.48 3.70 -9.12
CA VAL A 267 -17.55 5.02 -9.75
C VAL A 267 -17.84 6.06 -8.67
N GLU A 268 -17.20 7.22 -8.74
CA GLU A 268 -17.41 8.31 -7.76
C GLU A 268 -17.58 9.68 -8.41
N GLY A 269 -18.17 10.60 -7.64
CA GLY A 269 -18.17 12.04 -7.93
C GLY A 269 -19.48 12.62 -8.50
N LYS A 270 -20.58 11.87 -8.48
CA LYS A 270 -21.90 12.34 -8.97
C LYS A 270 -22.90 12.55 -7.86
N LEU A 271 -23.72 13.59 -7.98
CA LEU A 271 -24.72 13.93 -6.95
C LEU A 271 -25.79 12.84 -6.76
N TRP A 272 -26.17 12.12 -7.81
CA TRP A 272 -27.15 11.03 -7.68
C TRP A 272 -26.60 9.84 -6.88
N MET A 273 -25.27 9.72 -6.72
CA MET A 273 -24.61 8.71 -5.91
C MET A 273 -24.53 9.12 -4.42
N LEU A 274 -24.97 10.33 -4.05
CA LEU A 274 -24.98 10.79 -2.66
C LEU A 274 -26.20 10.20 -1.96
N ASP A 275 -26.05 8.99 -1.43
CA ASP A 275 -27.16 8.17 -0.93
C ASP A 275 -26.95 7.60 0.49
N GLU A 276 -25.77 7.79 1.09
CA GLU A 276 -25.48 7.39 2.48
C GLU A 276 -24.92 8.54 3.35
N PRO A 277 -25.09 8.47 4.69
CA PRO A 277 -24.40 9.38 5.61
C PRO A 277 -22.88 9.30 5.48
N GLY A 278 -22.20 10.45 5.53
CA GLY A 278 -20.75 10.54 5.42
C GLY A 278 -20.25 10.64 3.98
N GLU A 279 -21.09 11.13 3.08
CA GLU A 279 -20.77 11.34 1.67
C GLU A 279 -20.94 12.80 1.23
N TRP A 280 -20.28 13.16 0.13
CA TRP A 280 -20.40 14.47 -0.50
C TRP A 280 -20.29 14.45 -2.03
N ALA A 281 -20.88 15.44 -2.70
CA ALA A 281 -20.75 15.63 -4.15
C ALA A 281 -20.72 17.11 -4.51
N VAL A 282 -20.13 17.46 -5.66
CA VAL A 282 -20.19 18.82 -6.20
C VAL A 282 -21.04 18.82 -7.47
N SER A 283 -21.96 19.78 -7.56
CA SER A 283 -22.78 19.99 -8.76
C SER A 283 -23.18 21.46 -8.90
N ASN A 284 -23.05 22.02 -10.11
CA ASN A 284 -23.46 23.39 -10.43
C ASN A 284 -22.92 24.47 -9.46
N GLY A 285 -21.63 24.39 -9.11
CA GLY A 285 -20.98 25.37 -8.21
C GLY A 285 -21.41 25.27 -6.75
N ARG A 286 -22.01 24.15 -6.35
CA ARG A 286 -22.42 23.87 -4.96
C ARG A 286 -21.82 22.57 -4.47
N LEU A 287 -21.41 22.56 -3.22
CA LEU A 287 -21.05 21.35 -2.48
C LEU A 287 -22.31 20.82 -1.79
N TYR A 288 -22.58 19.53 -1.92
CA TYR A 288 -23.67 18.79 -1.27
C TYR A 288 -23.05 17.80 -0.30
N VAL A 289 -23.58 17.71 0.92
CA VAL A 289 -23.05 16.84 1.97
C VAL A 289 -24.19 16.21 2.74
N TRP A 290 -24.08 14.91 2.99
CA TRP A 290 -24.84 14.21 4.03
C TRP A 290 -23.87 13.94 5.19
N THR A 291 -23.99 14.69 6.28
CA THR A 291 -23.15 14.51 7.47
C THR A 291 -23.42 13.14 8.12
N PRO A 292 -22.42 12.52 8.79
CA PRO A 292 -22.64 11.21 9.42
C PRO A 292 -23.82 11.15 10.41
N ASP A 293 -24.11 12.26 11.10
CA ASP A 293 -25.23 12.39 12.04
C ASP A 293 -26.52 12.95 11.42
N GLY A 294 -26.48 13.25 10.11
CA GLY A 294 -27.57 13.87 9.36
C GLY A 294 -27.90 15.31 9.76
N GLN A 295 -27.10 15.94 10.63
CA GLN A 295 -27.34 17.30 11.09
C GLN A 295 -26.74 18.35 10.15
N SER A 296 -27.13 19.61 10.35
CA SER A 296 -26.58 20.74 9.59
C SER A 296 -25.04 20.76 9.61
N PRO A 297 -24.36 20.97 8.46
CA PRO A 297 -22.91 21.07 8.40
C PRO A 297 -22.34 22.45 8.79
N GLU A 298 -23.20 23.43 9.09
CA GLU A 298 -22.80 24.80 9.41
C GLU A 298 -21.80 24.83 10.58
N GLY A 299 -20.65 25.48 10.38
CA GLY A 299 -19.58 25.60 11.37
C GLY A 299 -18.76 24.33 11.62
N ARG A 300 -19.07 23.21 10.95
CA ARG A 300 -18.43 21.90 11.19
C ARG A 300 -17.63 21.37 10.01
N ILE A 301 -17.76 22.00 8.83
CA ILE A 301 -17.11 21.56 7.59
C ILE A 301 -15.91 22.39 7.19
N TRP A 302 -14.88 21.68 6.74
CA TRP A 302 -13.81 22.20 5.90
C TRP A 302 -13.84 21.52 4.53
N ALA A 303 -13.83 22.33 3.47
CA ALA A 303 -13.67 21.86 2.10
C ALA A 303 -12.28 22.27 1.60
N SER A 304 -11.53 21.32 1.05
CA SER A 304 -10.16 21.53 0.64
C SER A 304 -9.97 21.41 -0.87
N PRO A 305 -9.21 22.33 -1.50
CA PRO A 305 -8.79 22.18 -2.88
C PRO A 305 -7.64 21.17 -3.00
N ASP A 306 -7.34 20.76 -4.23
CA ASP A 306 -6.15 19.94 -4.53
C ASP A 306 -4.87 20.80 -4.48
N LYS A 307 -4.44 21.17 -3.26
CA LYS A 307 -3.30 22.04 -2.99
C LYS A 307 -2.46 21.55 -1.82
N ASP A 308 -1.16 21.77 -1.89
CA ASP A 308 -0.24 21.46 -0.81
C ASP A 308 -0.37 22.49 0.33
N ALA A 309 -0.10 22.09 1.58
CA ALA A 309 0.02 23.07 2.67
C ALA A 309 1.39 23.78 2.63
N ILE A 310 2.45 23.03 2.31
CA ILE A 310 3.81 23.57 2.08
C ILE A 310 4.31 23.03 0.74
N ASP A 311 4.61 23.92 -0.21
CA ASP A 311 5.33 23.58 -1.45
C ASP A 311 6.80 23.96 -1.29
N ALA A 312 7.63 22.97 -0.99
CA ALA A 312 9.08 23.06 -0.90
C ALA A 312 9.78 22.43 -2.11
N SER A 313 9.11 22.34 -3.25
CA SER A 313 9.69 21.74 -4.45
C SER A 313 10.96 22.49 -4.90
N SER A 314 12.00 21.73 -5.27
CA SER A 314 13.31 22.23 -5.70
C SER A 314 14.03 23.11 -4.66
N SER A 315 13.61 23.05 -3.40
CA SER A 315 14.22 23.81 -2.31
C SER A 315 15.50 23.14 -1.79
N ARG A 316 16.31 23.88 -1.03
CA ARG A 316 17.56 23.37 -0.43
C ARG A 316 17.67 23.78 1.03
N ASN A 317 18.06 22.85 1.90
CA ASN A 317 18.27 23.13 3.32
C ASN A 317 17.05 23.83 3.94
N VAL A 318 15.89 23.18 3.84
CA VAL A 318 14.63 23.68 4.42
C VAL A 318 14.31 22.86 5.66
N THR A 319 13.95 23.53 6.74
CA THR A 319 13.50 22.90 8.00
C THR A 319 12.08 23.33 8.31
N VAL A 320 11.19 22.38 8.57
CA VAL A 320 9.83 22.61 9.07
C VAL A 320 9.74 21.97 10.46
N GLN A 321 9.43 22.77 11.48
CA GLN A 321 9.48 22.29 12.87
C GLN A 321 8.28 22.73 13.71
N ASN A 322 7.70 21.82 14.49
CA ASN A 322 6.57 22.09 15.39
C ASN A 322 5.37 22.75 14.69
N VAL A 323 5.01 22.27 13.50
CA VAL A 323 3.89 22.79 12.71
C VAL A 323 2.83 21.69 12.55
N SER A 324 1.55 22.07 12.62
CA SER A 324 0.43 21.20 12.24
C SER A 324 -0.07 21.54 10.85
N ILE A 325 -0.51 20.54 10.11
CA ILE A 325 -1.08 20.64 8.77
C ILE A 325 -2.41 19.88 8.76
N PHE A 326 -3.42 20.47 8.14
CA PHE A 326 -4.76 19.92 8.09
C PHE A 326 -5.38 20.04 6.70
N GLY A 327 -5.96 18.95 6.19
CA GLY A 327 -6.83 18.98 5.01
C GLY A 327 -6.14 19.48 3.75
N ALA A 328 -4.94 18.99 3.46
CA ALA A 328 -4.15 19.37 2.28
C ALA A 328 -4.05 18.21 1.28
N ALA A 329 -3.77 18.50 0.01
CA ALA A 329 -3.45 17.46 -0.97
C ALA A 329 -2.19 16.71 -0.55
N ASN A 330 -1.05 17.40 -0.52
CA ASN A 330 0.10 16.94 0.25
C ASN A 330 0.31 17.84 1.45
N GLY A 331 0.67 17.24 2.59
CA GLY A 331 1.06 18.04 3.74
C GLY A 331 2.32 18.85 3.43
N ILE A 332 3.37 18.16 2.99
CA ILE A 332 4.60 18.78 2.49
C ILE A 332 4.94 18.19 1.12
N ASN A 333 5.10 19.06 0.12
CA ASN A 333 5.60 18.69 -1.20
C ASN A 333 7.07 19.09 -1.32
N GLY A 334 7.97 18.11 -1.40
CA GLY A 334 9.41 18.27 -1.52
C GLY A 334 9.98 17.70 -2.83
N LEU A 335 9.24 17.76 -3.93
CA LEU A 335 9.73 17.30 -5.25
C LEU A 335 11.05 17.99 -5.61
N ASN A 336 12.10 17.22 -5.87
CA ASN A 336 13.46 17.63 -6.19
C ASN A 336 14.15 18.49 -5.12
N ALA A 337 13.69 18.46 -3.87
CA ALA A 337 14.33 19.19 -2.77
C ALA A 337 15.59 18.47 -2.27
N SER A 338 16.58 19.22 -1.77
CA SER A 338 17.77 18.64 -1.14
C SER A 338 17.89 19.09 0.31
N THR A 339 18.08 18.15 1.25
CA THR A 339 18.17 18.47 2.69
C THR A 339 16.88 19.14 3.21
N LEU A 340 15.75 18.46 3.03
CA LEU A 340 14.47 18.85 3.62
C LEU A 340 14.31 18.12 4.96
N SER A 341 14.03 18.85 6.02
CA SER A 341 13.85 18.29 7.36
C SER A 341 12.48 18.64 7.93
N ALA A 342 11.74 17.63 8.40
CA ALA A 342 10.45 17.76 9.05
C ALA A 342 10.55 17.21 10.49
N HIS A 343 10.52 18.11 11.48
CA HIS A 343 10.71 17.77 12.90
C HIS A 343 9.46 18.07 13.71
N ALA A 344 8.96 17.08 14.45
CA ALA A 344 7.78 17.23 15.31
C ALA A 344 6.57 17.87 14.57
N VAL A 345 6.42 17.53 13.29
CA VAL A 345 5.29 17.98 12.47
C VAL A 345 4.09 17.08 12.70
N ARG A 346 2.89 17.66 12.59
CA ARG A 346 1.65 16.90 12.61
C ARG A 346 0.90 17.11 11.31
N ILE A 347 0.54 16.05 10.61
CA ILE A 347 -0.13 16.12 9.32
C ILE A 347 -1.38 15.24 9.39
N GLU A 348 -2.56 15.83 9.24
CA GLU A 348 -3.81 15.09 9.30
C GLU A 348 -4.72 15.38 8.11
N ASN A 349 -5.40 14.32 7.67
CA ASN A 349 -6.40 14.35 6.61
C ASN A 349 -5.82 14.83 5.27
N SER A 350 -4.75 14.18 4.79
CA SER A 350 -4.22 14.49 3.46
C SER A 350 -5.06 13.82 2.37
N SER A 351 -5.53 14.55 1.36
CA SER A 351 -6.27 13.95 0.23
C SER A 351 -5.35 13.26 -0.79
N GLY A 352 -4.05 13.51 -0.71
CA GLY A 352 -2.95 12.77 -1.34
C GLY A 352 -2.02 12.19 -0.26
N ASN A 353 -0.77 12.66 -0.21
CA ASN A 353 0.25 12.13 0.70
C ASN A 353 0.47 13.00 1.94
N GLY A 354 0.94 12.44 3.05
CA GLY A 354 1.41 13.28 4.16
C GLY A 354 2.63 14.12 3.75
N ILE A 355 3.69 13.44 3.31
CA ILE A 355 4.89 14.04 2.72
C ILE A 355 5.13 13.40 1.36
N LEU A 356 5.15 14.20 0.30
CA LEU A 356 5.54 13.78 -1.04
C LEU A 356 6.95 14.28 -1.34
N TYR A 357 7.87 13.36 -1.59
CA TYR A 357 9.27 13.65 -1.88
C TYR A 357 9.70 12.81 -3.09
N SER A 358 10.30 13.43 -4.11
CA SER A 358 10.72 12.67 -5.28
C SER A 358 11.86 13.33 -6.02
N GLY A 359 12.84 12.57 -6.51
CA GLY A 359 14.00 13.12 -7.23
C GLY A 359 14.95 13.98 -6.39
N GLY A 360 14.73 14.06 -5.08
CA GLY A 360 15.57 14.81 -4.13
C GLY A 360 16.60 13.95 -3.40
N THR A 361 17.47 14.57 -2.58
CA THR A 361 18.40 13.89 -1.65
C THR A 361 18.29 14.38 -0.19
N GLY A 362 18.44 13.47 0.78
CA GLY A 362 18.59 13.83 2.19
C GLY A 362 17.31 14.35 2.87
N LEU A 363 16.18 13.69 2.66
CA LEU A 363 14.98 13.90 3.48
C LEU A 363 15.22 13.40 4.91
N THR A 364 14.91 14.22 5.91
CA THR A 364 14.84 13.80 7.32
C THR A 364 13.43 14.02 7.85
N VAL A 365 12.81 12.98 8.42
CA VAL A 365 11.53 13.06 9.12
C VAL A 365 11.74 12.49 10.51
N ASP A 366 11.49 13.29 11.54
CA ASP A 366 11.73 12.89 12.92
C ASP A 366 10.62 13.40 13.85
N GLY A 367 10.09 12.51 14.69
CA GLY A 367 9.04 12.86 15.65
C GLY A 367 7.71 13.26 15.01
N ALA A 368 7.45 12.87 13.75
CA ALA A 368 6.24 13.27 13.04
C ALA A 368 5.02 12.45 13.49
N ILE A 369 3.84 13.06 13.42
CA ILE A 369 2.55 12.39 13.57
C ILE A 369 1.77 12.59 12.27
N ILE A 370 1.55 11.51 11.50
CA ILE A 370 0.84 11.58 10.23
C ILE A 370 -0.38 10.66 10.29
N ARG A 371 -1.58 11.21 10.08
CA ARG A 371 -2.83 10.44 10.10
C ARG A 371 -3.72 10.71 8.90
N ASN A 372 -4.52 9.70 8.54
CA ASN A 372 -5.59 9.81 7.57
C ASN A 372 -5.10 10.37 6.22
N SER A 373 -3.95 9.90 5.75
CA SER A 373 -3.51 10.17 4.37
C SER A 373 -4.26 9.24 3.44
N LYS A 374 -4.92 9.80 2.42
CA LYS A 374 -5.64 9.00 1.41
C LYS A 374 -4.66 8.10 0.65
N HIS A 375 -3.43 8.58 0.39
CA HIS A 375 -2.35 7.80 -0.24
C HIS A 375 -1.30 7.40 0.82
N ASP A 376 -0.01 7.56 0.52
CA ASP A 376 1.10 7.24 1.40
C ASP A 376 1.26 8.33 2.48
N ALA A 377 1.57 7.97 3.72
CA ALA A 377 1.91 8.99 4.72
C ALA A 377 3.25 9.66 4.40
N ILE A 378 4.24 8.89 3.95
CA ILE A 378 5.51 9.39 3.43
C ILE A 378 5.82 8.67 2.12
N ALA A 379 5.81 9.40 1.01
CA ALA A 379 6.19 8.90 -0.31
C ALA A 379 7.55 9.47 -0.72
N VAL A 380 8.56 8.61 -0.83
CA VAL A 380 9.84 8.90 -1.49
C VAL A 380 9.91 8.14 -2.81
N LYS A 381 9.73 8.87 -3.92
CA LYS A 381 9.74 8.30 -5.27
C LYS A 381 11.05 8.68 -5.99
N TRP A 382 11.84 7.72 -6.44
CA TRP A 382 13.07 8.02 -7.21
C TRP A 382 14.07 8.93 -6.46
N GLY A 383 14.18 8.76 -5.13
CA GLY A 383 15.10 9.53 -4.28
C GLY A 383 16.58 9.23 -4.57
N GLY A 384 17.46 10.16 -4.20
CA GLY A 384 18.91 10.06 -4.38
C GLY A 384 19.65 9.44 -3.20
N GLY A 385 18.93 8.97 -2.18
CA GLY A 385 19.46 8.18 -1.08
C GLY A 385 19.76 8.96 0.20
N GLY A 386 19.92 8.22 1.30
CA GLY A 386 20.23 8.74 2.63
C GLY A 386 19.03 9.34 3.37
N GLU A 387 17.81 8.96 3.01
CA GLU A 387 16.61 9.39 3.73
C GLU A 387 16.59 8.79 5.15
N ILE A 388 16.25 9.61 6.14
CA ILE A 388 16.17 9.22 7.55
C ILE A 388 14.73 9.45 8.02
N ILE A 389 14.05 8.38 8.43
CA ILE A 389 12.68 8.42 8.93
C ILE A 389 12.67 7.77 10.31
N GLY A 390 12.55 8.61 11.33
CA GLY A 390 12.76 8.25 12.73
C GLY A 390 11.58 8.62 13.62
N ASN A 391 11.37 7.82 14.67
CA ASN A 391 10.63 8.24 15.87
C ASN A 391 9.22 8.78 15.59
N SER A 392 8.57 8.32 14.51
CA SER A 392 7.31 8.89 14.02
C SER A 392 6.13 7.93 14.23
N LEU A 393 4.94 8.51 14.40
CA LEU A 393 3.67 7.79 14.44
C LEU A 393 2.92 8.00 13.13
N ILE A 394 2.59 6.91 12.46
CA ILE A 394 1.85 6.90 11.20
C ILE A 394 0.64 6.01 11.36
N ASP A 395 -0.55 6.55 11.06
CA ASP A 395 -1.81 5.82 11.24
C ASP A 395 -2.78 6.07 10.07
N ALA A 396 -3.54 5.03 9.71
CA ALA A 396 -4.63 5.12 8.73
C ALA A 396 -4.22 5.68 7.35
N SER A 397 -3.02 5.32 6.88
CA SER A 397 -2.56 5.66 5.52
C SER A 397 -3.15 4.67 4.51
N GLY A 398 -3.78 5.19 3.45
CA GLY A 398 -4.39 4.37 2.41
C GLY A 398 -5.70 3.69 2.82
N THR A 399 -6.29 4.06 3.96
CA THR A 399 -7.55 3.47 4.47
C THR A 399 -8.70 4.47 4.54
N VAL A 400 -8.46 5.71 4.13
CA VAL A 400 -9.45 6.79 4.22
C VAL A 400 -10.43 6.71 3.06
N SER A 401 -11.73 6.72 3.38
CA SER A 401 -12.81 6.70 2.39
C SER A 401 -12.72 5.49 1.44
N MET A 402 -13.09 5.67 0.18
CA MET A 402 -12.99 4.61 -0.82
C MET A 402 -11.53 4.26 -1.15
N PRO A 403 -11.24 2.96 -1.39
CA PRO A 403 -9.90 2.50 -1.75
C PRO A 403 -9.27 3.29 -2.90
N THR A 404 -7.96 3.53 -2.80
CA THR A 404 -7.20 4.29 -3.79
C THR A 404 -5.80 3.70 -4.00
N ASN A 405 -4.98 4.32 -4.86
CA ASN A 405 -3.63 3.86 -5.17
C ASN A 405 -2.61 4.28 -4.10
N ALA A 406 -2.72 3.72 -2.90
CA ALA A 406 -1.71 3.81 -1.85
C ALA A 406 -0.72 2.64 -1.98
N HIS A 407 0.58 2.92 -1.86
CA HIS A 407 1.64 1.94 -2.02
C HIS A 407 2.23 1.46 -0.71
N ALA A 408 2.39 2.34 0.28
CA ALA A 408 2.77 1.97 1.64
C ALA A 408 2.54 3.16 2.60
N ALA A 409 2.46 2.89 3.91
CA ALA A 409 2.47 4.00 4.88
C ALA A 409 3.79 4.78 4.81
N ILE A 410 4.93 4.06 4.80
CA ILE A 410 6.24 4.62 4.46
C ILE A 410 6.70 3.96 3.15
N ASN A 411 6.72 4.73 2.07
CA ASN A 411 7.01 4.23 0.73
C ASN A 411 8.33 4.79 0.19
N LEU A 412 9.43 4.04 0.32
CA LEU A 412 10.74 4.43 -0.19
C LEU A 412 11.11 3.59 -1.42
N THR A 413 11.08 4.23 -2.59
CA THR A 413 11.36 3.58 -3.88
C THR A 413 12.53 4.25 -4.60
N GLY A 414 13.40 3.43 -5.18
CA GLY A 414 14.53 3.88 -5.99
C GLY A 414 15.71 4.49 -5.21
N GLY A 415 15.48 5.06 -4.02
CA GLY A 415 16.53 5.56 -3.13
C GLY A 415 17.35 4.44 -2.48
N SER A 416 18.63 4.70 -2.21
CA SER A 416 19.55 3.76 -1.57
C SER A 416 20.07 4.31 -0.24
N GLY A 417 20.28 3.45 0.76
CA GLY A 417 20.86 3.87 2.03
C GLY A 417 19.88 4.52 3.00
N ALA A 418 18.58 4.27 2.84
CA ALA A 418 17.56 4.81 3.73
C ALA A 418 17.65 4.17 5.14
N VAL A 419 17.41 4.98 6.16
CA VAL A 419 17.31 4.54 7.56
C VAL A 419 15.89 4.78 8.05
N VAL A 420 15.15 3.71 8.30
CA VAL A 420 13.78 3.74 8.82
C VAL A 420 13.77 3.10 10.20
N GLN A 421 13.66 3.91 11.25
CA GLN A 421 13.85 3.42 12.61
C GLN A 421 12.87 3.96 13.64
N ASN A 422 12.52 3.12 14.62
CA ASN A 422 11.71 3.50 15.78
C ASN A 422 10.36 4.15 15.40
N ASN A 423 9.79 3.79 14.27
CA ASN A 423 8.47 4.28 13.85
C ASN A 423 7.37 3.32 14.33
N ARG A 424 6.18 3.87 14.56
CA ARG A 424 4.96 3.10 14.78
C ARG A 424 4.02 3.32 13.61
N VAL A 425 3.82 2.29 12.81
CA VAL A 425 2.89 2.26 11.68
C VAL A 425 1.68 1.42 12.05
N THR A 426 0.49 2.03 12.04
CA THR A 426 -0.78 1.36 12.32
C THR A 426 -1.78 1.52 11.17
N ASN A 427 -2.61 0.49 10.97
CA ASN A 427 -3.77 0.55 10.06
C ASN A 427 -3.42 1.02 8.63
N SER A 428 -2.41 0.43 7.99
CA SER A 428 -2.08 0.78 6.61
C SER A 428 -2.92 0.00 5.60
N GLY A 429 -3.36 0.68 4.54
CA GLY A 429 -4.23 0.11 3.51
C GLY A 429 -3.54 -0.96 2.68
N TYR A 430 -2.24 -0.81 2.42
CA TYR A 430 -1.44 -1.78 1.67
C TYR A 430 -0.19 -2.15 2.47
N ILE A 431 1.01 -1.77 2.02
CA ILE A 431 2.25 -2.10 2.73
C ILE A 431 2.42 -1.20 3.97
N GLY A 432 3.01 -1.73 5.05
CA GLY A 432 3.41 -0.90 6.19
C GLY A 432 4.63 -0.04 5.84
N ILE A 433 5.77 -0.69 5.62
CA ILE A 433 7.04 -0.06 5.26
C ILE A 433 7.60 -0.70 4.00
N ARG A 434 7.86 0.10 2.97
CA ARG A 434 8.56 -0.31 1.75
C ARG A 434 9.91 0.37 1.67
N VAL A 435 10.96 -0.42 1.44
CA VAL A 435 12.33 0.07 1.25
C VAL A 435 13.02 -0.55 0.04
N PHE A 436 14.14 0.04 -0.33
CA PHE A 436 14.99 -0.43 -1.41
C PHE A 436 16.43 -0.63 -0.92
N ARG A 437 17.42 -0.50 -1.82
CA ARG A 437 18.80 -0.95 -1.58
C ARG A 437 19.51 -0.28 -0.42
N ASN A 438 20.45 -1.02 0.18
CA ASN A 438 21.32 -0.63 1.28
C ASN A 438 20.56 -0.03 2.47
N ALA A 439 19.27 -0.37 2.63
CA ALA A 439 18.44 0.21 3.66
C ALA A 439 18.64 -0.48 5.02
N ARG A 440 18.38 0.27 6.09
CA ARG A 440 18.25 -0.25 7.45
C ARG A 440 16.85 0.03 7.97
N VAL A 441 16.12 -1.03 8.27
CA VAL A 441 14.76 -0.97 8.85
C VAL A 441 14.82 -1.58 10.23
N SER A 442 14.86 -0.75 11.27
CA SER A 442 15.18 -1.22 12.64
C SER A 442 14.28 -0.67 13.73
N GLY A 443 13.83 -1.52 14.66
CA GLY A 443 13.10 -1.06 15.85
C GLY A 443 11.70 -0.51 15.57
N ASN A 444 11.14 -0.76 14.38
CA ASN A 444 9.81 -0.28 14.03
C ASN A 444 8.72 -1.23 14.55
N THR A 445 7.54 -0.69 14.83
CA THR A 445 6.31 -1.46 15.03
C THR A 445 5.40 -1.29 13.84
N VAL A 446 5.01 -2.38 13.19
CA VAL A 446 3.96 -2.41 12.16
C VAL A 446 2.80 -3.24 12.67
N ASP A 447 1.65 -2.62 12.87
CA ASP A 447 0.45 -3.25 13.43
C ASP A 447 -0.77 -2.98 12.55
N GLY A 448 -1.22 -4.01 11.83
CA GLY A 448 -2.40 -3.90 10.98
C GLY A 448 -2.13 -3.29 9.60
N ALA A 449 -1.21 -3.87 8.84
CA ALA A 449 -1.05 -3.58 7.41
C ALA A 449 -2.02 -4.40 6.54
N CYS A 450 -2.09 -4.05 5.24
CA CYS A 450 -2.89 -4.71 4.21
C CYS A 450 -4.41 -4.71 4.48
N LYS A 451 -4.93 -3.59 4.97
CA LYS A 451 -6.35 -3.46 5.29
C LYS A 451 -7.25 -3.33 4.06
N VAL A 452 -6.69 -2.95 2.91
CA VAL A 452 -7.42 -2.63 1.67
C VAL A 452 -6.95 -3.49 0.50
N LEU A 453 -5.64 -3.65 0.31
CA LEU A 453 -5.05 -4.43 -0.78
C LEU A 453 -4.33 -5.70 -0.28
N THR A 454 -4.18 -6.67 -1.19
CA THR A 454 -3.49 -7.94 -0.93
C THR A 454 -2.22 -8.03 -1.78
N ASP A 455 -1.51 -9.16 -1.72
CA ASP A 455 -0.15 -9.34 -2.26
C ASP A 455 0.84 -8.35 -1.65
N CYS A 456 0.91 -8.36 -0.31
CA CYS A 456 1.42 -7.25 0.47
C CYS A 456 2.31 -7.71 1.65
N GLY A 457 3.08 -6.78 2.22
CA GLY A 457 3.92 -7.01 3.38
C GLY A 457 3.69 -5.98 4.49
N GLY A 458 3.84 -6.37 5.75
CA GLY A 458 4.09 -5.41 6.82
C GLY A 458 5.37 -4.61 6.55
N ILE A 459 6.44 -5.32 6.21
CA ILE A 459 7.68 -4.75 5.64
C ILE A 459 7.94 -5.42 4.29
N PHE A 460 8.23 -4.63 3.25
CA PHE A 460 8.42 -5.10 1.89
C PHE A 460 9.71 -4.57 1.24
N THR A 461 10.41 -5.45 0.52
CA THR A 461 11.46 -5.07 -0.43
C THR A 461 11.56 -6.10 -1.56
N SER A 462 12.12 -5.72 -2.72
CA SER A 462 12.22 -6.57 -3.92
C SER A 462 13.39 -6.14 -4.80
N ALA A 463 13.97 -7.08 -5.55
CA ALA A 463 15.06 -6.81 -6.51
C ALA A 463 14.77 -7.43 -7.89
N PRO A 464 13.77 -6.95 -8.65
CA PRO A 464 13.40 -7.54 -9.94
C PRO A 464 14.54 -7.57 -10.98
N ASP A 465 15.53 -6.67 -10.84
CA ASP A 465 16.76 -6.62 -11.64
C ASP A 465 17.86 -7.61 -11.18
N LYS A 466 17.59 -8.38 -10.11
CA LYS A 466 18.45 -9.37 -9.47
C LYS A 466 19.75 -8.81 -8.87
N LEU A 467 19.88 -7.49 -8.74
CA LEU A 467 21.04 -6.88 -8.07
C LEU A 467 20.81 -6.87 -6.56
N ALA A 468 21.89 -7.08 -5.81
CA ALA A 468 21.86 -7.16 -4.35
C ALA A 468 21.15 -5.99 -3.68
N LEU A 469 20.32 -6.33 -2.70
CA LEU A 469 19.64 -5.35 -1.87
C LEU A 469 20.52 -4.85 -0.74
N ASN A 470 21.41 -5.68 -0.18
CA ASN A 470 22.24 -5.34 0.98
C ASN A 470 21.44 -4.67 2.11
N THR A 471 20.21 -5.12 2.32
CA THR A 471 19.24 -4.49 3.21
C THR A 471 19.18 -5.24 4.53
N THR A 472 19.02 -4.51 5.63
CA THR A 472 18.86 -5.09 6.96
C THR A 472 17.47 -4.75 7.50
N ILE A 473 16.72 -5.78 7.90
CA ILE A 473 15.42 -5.68 8.57
C ILE A 473 15.58 -6.31 9.94
N GLU A 474 15.72 -5.49 10.98
CA GLU A 474 16.10 -5.98 12.30
C GLU A 474 15.29 -5.44 13.49
N ASN A 475 15.08 -6.28 14.50
CA ASN A 475 14.48 -5.87 15.77
C ASN A 475 13.12 -5.15 15.61
N ASN A 476 12.35 -5.48 14.58
CA ASN A 476 11.02 -4.91 14.37
C ASN A 476 9.95 -5.81 15.01
N VAL A 477 8.82 -5.20 15.37
CA VAL A 477 7.60 -5.91 15.80
C VAL A 477 6.57 -5.80 14.68
N ILE A 478 6.20 -6.92 14.06
CA ILE A 478 5.23 -6.95 12.97
C ILE A 478 4.07 -7.87 13.34
N ARG A 479 2.86 -7.29 13.43
CA ARG A 479 1.67 -8.05 13.79
C ARG A 479 0.38 -7.61 13.12
N ASN A 480 -0.61 -8.49 13.16
CA ASN A 480 -1.97 -8.26 12.63
C ASN A 480 -2.02 -7.89 11.14
N VAL A 481 -1.01 -8.29 10.36
CA VAL A 481 -0.98 -8.06 8.92
C VAL A 481 -1.99 -8.98 8.25
N ALA A 482 -3.03 -8.36 7.68
CA ALA A 482 -4.03 -9.00 6.83
C ALA A 482 -4.69 -10.28 7.41
N VAL A 483 -5.00 -10.32 8.71
CA VAL A 483 -5.60 -11.51 9.36
C VAL A 483 -6.76 -12.05 8.51
N ASN A 484 -6.70 -13.34 8.14
CA ASN A 484 -7.61 -14.06 7.22
C ASN A 484 -7.46 -13.83 5.70
N GLN A 485 -6.45 -13.08 5.24
CA GLN A 485 -6.13 -12.99 3.81
C GLN A 485 -5.08 -14.02 3.42
N ARG A 486 -5.09 -14.45 2.15
CA ARG A 486 -4.15 -15.47 1.66
C ARG A 486 -2.78 -14.89 1.28
N LEU A 487 -2.78 -13.77 0.56
CA LEU A 487 -1.60 -13.17 -0.06
C LEU A 487 -1.11 -11.99 0.78
N ALA A 488 -0.62 -12.28 1.97
CA ALA A 488 -0.13 -11.26 2.88
C ALA A 488 0.83 -11.85 3.89
N TRP A 489 1.92 -11.12 4.15
CA TRP A 489 3.01 -11.58 5.00
C TRP A 489 3.46 -10.48 5.96
N GLY A 490 3.89 -10.85 7.16
CA GLY A 490 4.54 -9.90 8.06
C GLY A 490 5.76 -9.24 7.40
N ILE A 491 6.65 -10.06 6.82
CA ILE A 491 7.81 -9.61 6.05
C ILE A 491 7.75 -10.21 4.65
N TYR A 492 7.83 -9.40 3.61
CA TYR A 492 7.77 -9.87 2.23
C TYR A 492 9.04 -9.48 1.48
N LEU A 493 9.90 -10.48 1.24
CA LEU A 493 11.02 -10.40 0.31
C LEU A 493 10.50 -10.78 -1.09
N GLY A 494 10.04 -9.77 -1.83
CA GLY A 494 9.46 -9.90 -3.16
C GLY A 494 10.51 -10.25 -4.22
N ASP A 495 10.06 -10.31 -5.47
CA ASP A 495 10.81 -10.82 -6.64
C ASP A 495 12.33 -10.66 -6.55
N PHE A 496 13.01 -11.81 -6.46
CA PHE A 496 14.46 -11.95 -6.49
C PHE A 496 15.21 -11.16 -5.41
N ALA A 497 14.55 -10.78 -4.31
CA ALA A 497 15.21 -10.18 -3.16
C ALA A 497 16.39 -11.04 -2.70
N ASN A 498 17.56 -10.42 -2.59
CA ASN A 498 18.82 -11.09 -2.30
C ASN A 498 19.79 -10.19 -1.53
N GLY A 499 20.70 -10.81 -0.77
CA GLY A 499 21.63 -10.09 0.11
C GLY A 499 20.91 -9.37 1.27
N THR A 500 19.71 -9.82 1.64
CA THR A 500 18.95 -9.23 2.74
C THR A 500 19.20 -10.00 4.04
N THR A 501 19.47 -9.27 5.13
CA THR A 501 19.50 -9.83 6.48
C THR A 501 18.21 -9.49 7.21
N VAL A 502 17.49 -10.51 7.66
CA VAL A 502 16.28 -10.40 8.48
C VAL A 502 16.60 -10.98 9.85
N SER A 503 16.73 -10.14 10.88
CA SER A 503 17.19 -10.60 12.19
C SER A 503 16.53 -10.01 13.43
N GLY A 504 16.27 -10.81 14.46
CA GLY A 504 15.76 -10.31 15.73
C GLY A 504 14.32 -9.78 15.68
N ASN A 505 13.58 -10.04 14.60
CA ASN A 505 12.21 -9.54 14.45
C ASN A 505 11.22 -10.42 15.21
N HIS A 506 10.19 -9.80 15.78
CA HIS A 506 9.03 -10.49 16.34
C HIS A 506 7.86 -10.39 15.35
N VAL A 507 7.48 -11.53 14.77
CA VAL A 507 6.48 -11.62 13.71
C VAL A 507 5.31 -12.47 14.22
N SER A 508 4.17 -11.83 14.50
CA SER A 508 3.06 -12.50 15.19
C SER A 508 1.66 -12.18 14.65
N ALA A 509 0.71 -13.09 14.81
CA ALA A 509 -0.71 -12.86 14.49
C ALA A 509 -0.96 -12.34 13.05
N ASN A 510 -0.19 -12.81 12.08
CA ASN A 510 -0.31 -12.42 10.68
C ASN A 510 -1.05 -13.48 9.85
N ALA A 511 -1.47 -13.15 8.62
CA ALA A 511 -1.90 -14.17 7.65
C ALA A 511 -0.81 -15.23 7.43
N ASN A 512 0.38 -14.76 7.04
CA ASN A 512 1.62 -15.53 6.96
C ASN A 512 2.74 -14.73 7.65
N GLY A 513 3.79 -15.42 8.13
CA GLY A 513 4.91 -14.75 8.80
C GLY A 513 5.83 -14.02 7.82
N MET A 514 6.44 -14.74 6.89
CA MET A 514 7.42 -14.21 5.95
C MET A 514 7.30 -14.88 4.57
N GLU A 515 7.52 -14.12 3.49
CA GLU A 515 7.63 -14.61 2.11
C GLU A 515 9.04 -14.38 1.55
N ILE A 516 9.52 -15.35 0.78
CA ILE A 516 10.68 -15.23 -0.10
C ILE A 516 10.23 -15.67 -1.51
N LEU A 517 9.92 -14.70 -2.36
CA LEU A 517 9.49 -14.93 -3.74
C LEU A 517 10.68 -14.84 -4.70
N ASN A 518 11.10 -15.97 -5.25
CA ASN A 518 12.26 -16.10 -6.13
C ASN A 518 13.59 -15.60 -5.52
N GLY A 519 13.64 -15.37 -4.21
CA GLY A 519 14.78 -14.80 -3.50
C GLY A 519 15.91 -15.79 -3.21
N PHE A 520 17.13 -15.28 -3.09
CA PHE A 520 18.34 -16.08 -2.90
C PHE A 520 19.38 -15.31 -2.07
N ASP A 521 20.37 -16.01 -1.51
CA ASP A 521 21.48 -15.40 -0.73
C ASP A 521 20.98 -14.45 0.40
N ASN A 522 19.87 -14.80 1.07
CA ASN A 522 19.35 -14.05 2.22
C ASN A 522 19.71 -14.74 3.54
N VAL A 523 19.80 -13.97 4.62
CA VAL A 523 20.07 -14.46 5.98
C VAL A 523 18.87 -14.17 6.88
N ILE A 524 18.27 -15.23 7.44
CA ILE A 524 17.11 -15.16 8.33
C ILE A 524 17.53 -15.73 9.68
N LYS A 525 17.80 -14.88 10.66
CA LYS A 525 18.34 -15.32 11.94
C LYS A 525 17.71 -14.71 13.18
N ASP A 526 17.65 -15.48 14.26
CA ASP A 526 17.25 -14.98 15.57
C ASP A 526 15.86 -14.30 15.59
N ASN A 527 14.97 -14.63 14.64
CA ASN A 527 13.62 -14.11 14.58
C ASN A 527 12.67 -14.99 15.40
N THR A 528 11.60 -14.39 15.91
CA THR A 528 10.51 -15.10 16.59
C THR A 528 9.25 -15.05 15.74
N PHE A 529 8.75 -16.22 15.34
CA PHE A 529 7.52 -16.37 14.57
C PHE A 529 6.45 -17.07 15.42
N THR A 530 5.30 -16.44 15.59
CA THR A 530 4.21 -17.00 16.38
C THR A 530 2.86 -16.71 15.75
N GLN A 531 1.88 -17.61 15.90
CA GLN A 531 0.47 -17.32 15.59
C GLN A 531 0.18 -16.82 14.15
N SER A 532 1.01 -17.16 13.14
CA SER A 532 0.62 -16.95 11.74
C SER A 532 -0.57 -17.85 11.41
N THR A 533 -1.53 -17.39 10.61
CA THR A 533 -2.75 -18.16 10.30
C THR A 533 -2.43 -19.40 9.44
N GLN A 534 -1.45 -19.29 8.54
CA GLN A 534 -1.08 -20.36 7.60
C GLN A 534 0.37 -20.85 7.79
N ALA A 535 1.37 -20.10 7.29
CA ALA A 535 2.77 -20.46 7.39
C ALA A 535 3.60 -19.38 8.08
N HIS A 536 4.62 -19.75 8.84
CA HIS A 536 5.59 -18.80 9.39
C HIS A 536 6.59 -18.33 8.34
N VAL A 537 7.13 -19.24 7.54
CA VAL A 537 8.00 -18.90 6.42
C VAL A 537 7.48 -19.58 5.16
N GLN A 538 7.28 -18.79 4.11
CA GLN A 538 6.92 -19.27 2.80
C GLN A 538 8.04 -18.92 1.81
N ILE A 539 8.41 -19.89 0.97
CA ILE A 539 9.45 -19.75 -0.06
C ILE A 539 8.89 -20.27 -1.37
N VAL A 540 8.80 -19.41 -2.37
CA VAL A 540 8.22 -19.75 -3.67
C VAL A 540 9.26 -19.54 -4.77
N GLU A 541 9.49 -20.57 -5.57
CA GLU A 541 10.15 -20.45 -6.86
C GLU A 541 9.12 -20.58 -7.97
N ALA A 542 8.82 -19.45 -8.61
CA ALA A 542 7.90 -19.36 -9.72
C ALA A 542 8.64 -19.19 -11.05
N GLY A 543 8.19 -19.90 -12.08
CA GLY A 543 8.73 -19.83 -13.43
C GLY A 543 9.60 -21.03 -13.82
N THR A 544 10.34 -20.89 -14.92
CA THR A 544 11.00 -22.01 -15.62
C THR A 544 12.50 -22.13 -15.33
N ALA A 545 13.05 -21.27 -14.47
CA ALA A 545 14.48 -21.22 -14.18
C ALA A 545 14.77 -21.37 -12.70
N ALA A 546 15.85 -22.10 -12.39
CA ALA A 546 16.32 -22.33 -11.04
C ALA A 546 17.02 -21.08 -10.48
N VAL A 547 16.36 -20.37 -9.56
CA VAL A 547 16.83 -19.09 -9.00
C VAL A 547 16.95 -19.11 -7.48
N VAL A 548 16.04 -19.76 -6.76
CA VAL A 548 16.01 -19.75 -5.28
C VAL A 548 17.13 -20.63 -4.73
N LYS A 549 18.07 -20.06 -3.98
CA LYS A 549 19.20 -20.79 -3.40
C LYS A 549 19.82 -20.04 -2.23
N ASN A 550 20.58 -20.76 -1.41
CA ASN A 550 21.49 -20.19 -0.41
C ASN A 550 20.82 -19.25 0.62
N ASN A 551 19.51 -19.38 0.84
CA ASN A 551 18.89 -18.69 1.97
C ASN A 551 19.31 -19.42 3.27
N ALA A 552 19.77 -18.70 4.29
CA ALA A 552 20.29 -19.28 5.52
C ALA A 552 19.34 -19.00 6.68
N PHE A 553 18.80 -20.05 7.31
CA PHE A 553 17.92 -19.96 8.46
C PHE A 553 18.62 -20.48 9.71
N SER A 554 18.83 -19.62 10.70
CA SER A 554 19.50 -20.02 11.95
C SER A 554 19.03 -19.31 13.21
N GLY A 555 18.94 -20.01 14.34
CA GLY A 555 18.63 -19.37 15.63
C GLY A 555 17.20 -18.85 15.75
N ASN A 556 16.32 -19.15 14.79
CA ASN A 556 14.94 -18.66 14.83
C ASN A 556 14.10 -19.49 15.81
N ASN A 557 13.12 -18.84 16.43
CA ASN A 557 12.14 -19.48 17.30
C ASN A 557 10.76 -19.49 16.61
N PHE A 558 10.14 -20.66 16.54
CA PHE A 558 8.83 -20.85 15.91
C PHE A 558 7.85 -21.46 16.92
N SER A 559 6.64 -20.90 16.99
CA SER A 559 5.53 -21.46 17.77
C SER A 559 4.31 -21.72 16.88
N THR A 560 4.07 -23.00 16.59
CA THR A 560 3.00 -23.46 15.69
C THR A 560 1.95 -24.30 16.40
N SER A 561 0.70 -24.21 15.93
CA SER A 561 -0.43 -24.99 16.45
C SER A 561 -1.42 -25.37 15.34
N GLY A 562 -2.24 -26.40 15.59
CA GLY A 562 -3.29 -26.82 14.67
C GLY A 562 -2.76 -27.31 13.32
N LYS A 563 -2.96 -26.51 12.26
CA LYS A 563 -2.48 -26.78 10.89
C LYS A 563 -1.46 -25.74 10.40
N GLN A 564 -0.90 -24.95 11.30
CA GLN A 564 0.14 -23.99 10.95
C GLN A 564 1.41 -24.71 10.50
N GLU A 565 2.09 -24.14 9.51
CA GLU A 565 3.32 -24.68 8.93
C GLU A 565 4.50 -23.81 9.37
N ASN A 566 5.61 -24.41 9.83
CA ASN A 566 6.84 -23.63 10.03
C ASN A 566 7.37 -23.15 8.67
N TYR A 567 7.38 -24.06 7.70
CA TYR A 567 7.85 -23.81 6.34
C TYR A 567 6.81 -24.26 5.31
N ARG A 568 6.49 -23.38 4.36
CA ARG A 568 5.78 -23.68 3.13
C ARG A 568 6.69 -23.42 1.95
N ILE A 569 7.19 -24.46 1.30
CA ILE A 569 8.15 -24.31 0.20
C ILE A 569 7.62 -24.93 -1.08
N SER A 570 7.71 -24.22 -2.20
CA SER A 570 7.22 -24.70 -3.49
C SER A 570 8.06 -24.23 -4.67
N SER A 571 8.17 -25.06 -5.70
CA SER A 571 8.83 -24.74 -6.96
C SER A 571 8.01 -25.26 -8.15
N ASP A 572 7.83 -24.41 -9.17
CA ASP A 572 7.29 -24.81 -10.47
C ASP A 572 8.19 -25.84 -11.20
N LEU A 573 9.44 -26.01 -10.75
CA LEU A 573 10.40 -26.99 -11.26
C LEU A 573 10.31 -28.36 -10.55
N GLY A 574 9.44 -28.47 -9.56
CA GLY A 574 9.17 -29.71 -8.83
C GLY A 574 9.99 -29.91 -7.55
N THR A 575 9.80 -31.09 -6.95
CA THR A 575 10.29 -31.42 -5.59
C THR A 575 11.81 -31.50 -5.47
N SER A 576 12.54 -31.78 -6.55
CA SER A 576 14.01 -31.79 -6.51
C SER A 576 14.58 -30.38 -6.34
N ALA A 577 13.92 -29.37 -6.91
CA ALA A 577 14.37 -28.00 -6.88
C ALA A 577 14.32 -27.38 -5.48
N VAL A 578 13.30 -27.72 -4.67
CA VAL A 578 13.14 -27.12 -3.34
C VAL A 578 14.27 -27.48 -2.36
N THR A 579 15.03 -28.54 -2.62
CA THR A 579 16.14 -28.98 -1.74
C THR A 579 17.28 -27.96 -1.66
N ARG A 580 17.44 -27.10 -2.67
CA ARG A 580 18.52 -26.09 -2.71
C ARG A 580 18.14 -24.74 -2.10
N PHE A 581 16.88 -24.58 -1.68
CA PHE A 581 16.34 -23.26 -1.31
C PHE A 581 17.10 -22.61 -0.16
N GLY A 582 17.60 -23.42 0.78
CA GLY A 582 18.36 -22.91 1.89
C GLY A 582 18.94 -23.96 2.82
N SER A 583 19.64 -23.48 3.84
CA SER A 583 20.12 -24.25 4.98
C SER A 583 19.31 -23.90 6.23
N TYR A 584 19.13 -24.89 7.11
CA TYR A 584 18.33 -24.76 8.33
C TYR A 584 19.11 -25.35 9.50
N SER A 585 19.41 -24.55 10.51
CA SER A 585 20.27 -24.98 11.61
C SER A 585 20.00 -24.24 12.90
N ALA A 586 20.14 -24.91 14.05
CA ALA A 586 20.01 -24.29 15.38
C ALA A 586 18.71 -23.49 15.57
N ASN A 587 17.61 -23.91 14.92
CA ASN A 587 16.29 -23.32 15.14
C ASN A 587 15.61 -24.02 16.33
N ALA A 588 14.75 -23.29 17.03
CA ALA A 588 13.91 -23.80 18.09
C ALA A 588 12.46 -23.83 17.62
N TYR A 589 11.83 -25.01 17.70
CA TYR A 589 10.45 -25.21 17.33
C TYR A 589 9.66 -25.64 18.57
N THR A 590 8.56 -24.95 18.85
CA THR A 590 7.52 -25.41 19.77
C THR A 590 6.28 -25.68 18.93
N SER A 591 5.82 -26.93 18.86
CA SER A 591 4.73 -27.28 17.94
C SER A 591 3.71 -28.26 18.50
N SER A 592 2.45 -27.87 18.41
CA SER A 592 1.30 -28.78 18.50
C SER A 592 0.65 -29.01 17.13
N SER A 593 1.27 -28.54 16.04
CA SER A 593 0.73 -28.68 14.68
C SER A 593 0.87 -30.11 14.18
N SER A 594 -0.13 -30.58 13.43
CA SER A 594 -0.05 -31.87 12.72
C SER A 594 0.89 -31.84 11.51
N ILE A 595 1.33 -30.64 11.09
CA ILE A 595 2.18 -30.42 9.92
C ILE A 595 3.39 -29.59 10.37
N PHE A 596 4.60 -30.12 10.18
CA PHE A 596 5.82 -29.36 10.43
C PHE A 596 6.14 -28.44 9.24
N ALA A 597 6.10 -28.98 8.03
CA ALA A 597 6.37 -28.26 6.79
C ALA A 597 5.50 -28.78 5.63
N ASN A 598 5.19 -27.90 4.69
CA ASN A 598 4.64 -28.24 3.38
C ASN A 598 5.76 -28.17 2.33
N PHE A 599 6.15 -29.33 1.82
CA PHE A 599 7.28 -29.53 0.90
C PHE A 599 6.74 -29.79 -0.50
N ASN A 600 6.52 -28.72 -1.25
CA ASN A 600 5.98 -28.71 -2.60
C ASN A 600 4.65 -29.48 -2.74
N GLY A 601 3.73 -29.26 -1.80
CA GLY A 601 2.43 -29.92 -1.71
C GLY A 601 2.39 -31.14 -0.77
N GLU A 602 3.54 -31.67 -0.35
CA GLU A 602 3.64 -32.80 0.58
C GLU A 602 3.70 -32.30 2.03
N ALA A 603 2.76 -32.69 2.88
CA ALA A 603 2.82 -32.39 4.31
C ALA A 603 3.80 -33.33 5.01
N LEU A 604 4.83 -32.75 5.66
CA LEU A 604 5.86 -33.48 6.40
C LEU A 604 5.74 -33.24 7.90
N ASN A 605 5.99 -34.28 8.70
CA ASN A 605 6.37 -34.12 10.10
C ASN A 605 7.88 -33.82 10.23
N PHE A 606 8.35 -33.51 11.44
CA PHE A 606 9.74 -33.10 11.65
C PHE A 606 10.78 -34.20 11.36
N THR A 607 10.46 -35.47 11.64
CA THR A 607 11.34 -36.59 11.28
C THR A 607 11.48 -36.72 9.78
N GLN A 608 10.36 -36.66 9.04
CA GLN A 608 10.35 -36.70 7.59
C GLN A 608 11.09 -35.49 6.98
N TRP A 609 10.92 -34.29 7.55
CA TRP A 609 11.67 -33.10 7.17
C TRP A 609 13.18 -33.34 7.27
N LYS A 610 13.68 -33.76 8.44
CA LYS A 610 15.12 -34.03 8.64
C LYS A 610 15.65 -35.09 7.70
N THR A 611 14.91 -36.18 7.48
CA THR A 611 15.31 -37.23 6.54
C THR A 611 15.34 -36.71 5.10
N ARG A 612 14.37 -35.87 4.70
CA ARG A 612 14.26 -35.35 3.33
C ARG A 612 15.32 -34.30 3.02
N THR A 613 15.61 -33.41 3.96
CA THR A 613 16.50 -32.26 3.74
C THR A 613 17.94 -32.52 4.20
N GLY A 614 18.14 -33.42 5.17
CA GLY A 614 19.42 -33.58 5.86
C GLY A 614 19.81 -32.36 6.74
N GLN A 615 18.86 -31.45 7.00
CA GLN A 615 19.07 -30.20 7.73
C GLN A 615 18.47 -30.28 9.14
N ASP A 616 18.60 -29.21 9.94
CA ASP A 616 18.07 -29.11 11.30
C ASP A 616 18.60 -30.19 12.28
N SER A 617 19.78 -30.75 12.04
CA SER A 617 20.40 -31.74 12.92
C SER A 617 20.67 -31.21 14.33
N ASN A 618 20.96 -29.92 14.45
CA ASN A 618 21.19 -29.20 15.71
C ASN A 618 19.98 -28.37 16.17
N SER A 619 18.82 -28.55 15.56
CA SER A 619 17.59 -27.85 15.92
C SER A 619 16.76 -28.66 16.91
N THR A 620 15.92 -27.98 17.70
CA THR A 620 15.09 -28.61 18.74
C THR A 620 13.61 -28.51 18.37
N LEU A 621 12.84 -29.58 18.61
CA LEU A 621 11.38 -29.57 18.53
C LEU A 621 10.83 -30.04 19.87
N ASN A 622 10.06 -29.16 20.51
CA ASN A 622 9.33 -29.43 21.76
C ASN A 622 7.83 -29.51 21.52
#